data_AF-A1UN19-F1
#
_entry.id   AF-A1UN19-F1
#
_cell.length_a   1.000
_cell.length_b   1.000
_cell.length_c   1.000
_cell.angle_alpha   90.00
_cell.angle_beta   90.00
_cell.angle_gamma   90.00
#
_symmetry.space_group_name_H-M   'P 1'
#
loop_
_entity.id
_entity.type
_entity.pdbx_description
1 polymer ?
#
loop_
_entity_poly.entity_id
_entity_poly.type
_entity_poly.pdbx_seq_one_letter_code
_entity_poly.pdbx_strand_id
1 'polypeptide(L)'
;MSVGGAAIVIAGLAGCSSDSGSSESTTSAESSDTATASASAEATSAPGAAKVVIDGQDQNIQGTVACTSMGGNLNIAIGQATTGIGAVVTEADPPTVQSVGLGNVNGVTLGFQQGTGQGNAEVEKDDKTYNIKGNATGVDMANPLQPVTKPFEIEVTCP
;
A
#
# COMPACT_ATOMS: atom_id res chain seq x y z
N MET A 1 -8.27 0.45 -54.27
CA MET A 1 -8.54 -1.00 -54.22
C MET A 1 -7.32 -1.69 -53.62
N SER A 2 -7.32 -1.92 -52.31
CA SER A 2 -6.58 -3.03 -51.66
C SER A 2 -7.30 -3.31 -50.34
N VAL A 3 -8.12 -4.35 -50.34
CA VAL A 3 -8.76 -4.95 -49.17
C VAL A 3 -7.88 -6.10 -48.71
N GLY A 4 -7.72 -6.30 -47.39
CA GLY A 4 -7.20 -7.53 -46.81
C GLY A 4 -6.37 -7.26 -45.54
N GLY A 5 -6.54 -7.95 -44.41
CA GLY A 5 -7.38 -9.10 -44.07
C GLY A 5 -7.28 -9.36 -42.56
N ALA A 6 -8.27 -10.07 -42.01
CA ALA A 6 -8.41 -10.36 -40.58
C ALA A 6 -7.63 -11.61 -40.14
N ALA A 7 -7.29 -11.69 -38.85
CA ALA A 7 -7.05 -12.96 -38.16
C ALA A 7 -7.60 -12.88 -36.72
N ILE A 8 -8.54 -13.78 -36.43
CA ILE A 8 -9.15 -14.04 -35.12
C ILE A 8 -8.36 -15.18 -34.48
N VAL A 9 -8.03 -15.08 -33.19
CA VAL A 9 -7.53 -16.20 -32.38
C VAL A 9 -8.46 -16.39 -31.19
N ILE A 10 -9.11 -17.56 -31.14
CA ILE A 10 -9.92 -18.05 -30.01
C ILE A 10 -9.27 -19.35 -29.52
N ALA A 11 -9.44 -19.62 -28.22
CA ALA A 11 -9.29 -20.87 -27.47
C ALA A 11 -7.96 -21.01 -26.68
N GLY A 12 -7.97 -21.51 -25.43
CA GLY A 12 -9.01 -22.29 -24.77
C GLY A 12 -8.92 -22.29 -23.24
N LEU A 13 -9.97 -22.85 -22.65
CA LEU A 13 -10.14 -23.11 -21.22
C LEU A 13 -9.36 -24.39 -20.85
N ALA A 14 -8.63 -24.36 -19.74
CA ALA A 14 -8.18 -25.57 -19.06
C ALA A 14 -8.74 -25.56 -17.63
N GLY A 15 -9.61 -26.53 -17.35
CA GLY A 15 -10.29 -26.73 -16.08
C GLY A 15 -9.56 -27.67 -15.13
N CYS A 16 -9.69 -27.33 -13.84
CA CYS A 16 -9.79 -28.11 -12.60
C CYS A 16 -9.74 -29.66 -12.62
N SER A 17 -8.98 -30.29 -11.68
CA SER A 17 -9.52 -31.25 -10.69
C SER A 17 -8.47 -31.73 -9.67
N SER A 18 -8.95 -31.97 -8.44
CA SER A 18 -8.24 -32.45 -7.26
C SER A 18 -8.25 -33.98 -7.13
N ASP A 19 -7.22 -34.48 -6.42
CA ASP A 19 -7.14 -35.64 -5.50
C ASP A 19 -6.99 -37.11 -5.98
N SER A 20 -6.11 -37.80 -5.23
CA SER A 20 -5.91 -39.24 -5.00
C SER A 20 -5.03 -40.07 -5.95
N GLY A 21 -4.00 -40.73 -5.38
CA GLY A 21 -3.48 -42.01 -5.87
C GLY A 21 -1.96 -42.14 -6.08
N SER A 22 -1.25 -42.44 -4.98
CA SER A 22 0.07 -43.07 -4.81
C SER A 22 0.85 -43.60 -6.03
N SER A 23 2.16 -43.33 -6.06
CA SER A 23 3.21 -44.36 -5.96
C SER A 23 4.59 -43.74 -5.75
N GLU A 24 5.29 -44.23 -4.74
CA GLU A 24 6.64 -43.89 -4.32
C GLU A 24 7.69 -44.22 -5.40
N SER A 25 8.79 -43.46 -5.41
CA SER A 25 10.16 -44.00 -5.41
C SER A 25 11.17 -42.87 -5.16
N THR A 26 11.73 -42.92 -3.95
CA THR A 26 13.09 -42.52 -3.55
C THR A 26 14.02 -41.93 -4.61
N THR A 27 14.69 -40.81 -4.29
CA THR A 27 16.16 -40.71 -4.18
C THR A 27 16.55 -39.39 -3.52
N SER A 28 17.33 -39.50 -2.44
CA SER A 28 18.05 -38.42 -1.77
C SER A 28 19.12 -37.81 -2.68
N ALA A 29 19.32 -36.49 -2.61
CA ALA A 29 20.65 -35.87 -2.46
C ALA A 29 20.51 -34.34 -2.48
N GLU A 30 21.36 -33.73 -1.67
CA GLU A 30 21.43 -32.31 -1.37
C GLU A 30 21.94 -31.43 -2.52
N SER A 31 21.75 -30.13 -2.27
CA SER A 31 22.67 -29.01 -2.55
C SER A 31 22.44 -28.16 -3.80
N SER A 32 22.39 -26.88 -3.45
CA SER A 32 22.91 -25.71 -4.19
C SER A 32 21.97 -25.00 -5.14
N ASP A 33 21.63 -23.80 -4.66
CA ASP A 33 21.60 -22.54 -5.39
C ASP A 33 20.88 -22.54 -6.73
N THR A 34 19.68 -21.97 -6.73
CA THR A 34 19.35 -21.02 -7.77
C THR A 34 18.40 -19.96 -7.22
N ALA A 35 18.93 -18.75 -7.09
CA ALA A 35 18.12 -17.55 -7.03
C ALA A 35 17.16 -17.51 -8.23
N THR A 36 15.95 -17.04 -7.97
CA THR A 36 15.09 -16.20 -8.82
C THR A 36 13.65 -16.65 -8.70
N ALA A 37 12.92 -15.99 -7.81
CA ALA A 37 11.56 -15.59 -8.12
C ALA A 37 11.42 -14.16 -7.61
N SER A 38 11.55 -13.21 -8.55
CA SER A 38 10.92 -11.91 -8.42
C SER A 38 9.43 -12.16 -8.24
N ALA A 39 8.99 -12.29 -6.99
CA ALA A 39 7.64 -12.00 -6.61
C ALA A 39 7.68 -10.57 -6.09
N SER A 40 7.16 -9.63 -6.89
CA SER A 40 6.46 -8.50 -6.30
C SER A 40 5.29 -9.12 -5.55
N ALA A 41 5.57 -9.62 -4.34
CA ALA A 41 4.55 -10.01 -3.41
C ALA A 41 3.89 -8.69 -3.04
N GLU A 42 2.70 -8.43 -3.59
CA GLU A 42 1.67 -7.76 -2.81
C GLU A 42 1.41 -8.66 -1.61
N ALA A 43 2.33 -8.59 -0.66
CA ALA A 43 2.13 -9.23 0.60
C ALA A 43 0.97 -8.43 1.22
N THR A 44 -0.11 -9.14 1.53
CA THR A 44 -1.32 -8.55 2.09
C THR A 44 -1.28 -8.88 3.58
N SER A 45 -1.14 -7.87 4.43
CA SER A 45 -1.12 -8.08 5.88
C SER A 45 -2.51 -8.43 6.40
N ALA A 46 -2.56 -9.18 7.51
CA ALA A 46 -3.80 -9.52 8.20
C ALA A 46 -4.57 -8.27 8.67
N PRO A 47 -5.91 -8.37 8.84
CA PRO A 47 -6.70 -7.29 9.45
C PRO A 47 -6.12 -6.91 10.82
N GLY A 48 -5.85 -5.63 11.02
CA GLY A 48 -5.20 -5.08 12.23
C GLY A 48 -3.73 -4.69 12.07
N ALA A 49 -3.15 -4.86 10.87
CA ALA A 49 -1.76 -4.44 10.58
C ALA A 49 -1.56 -2.92 10.41
N ALA A 50 -2.62 -2.13 10.58
CA ALA A 50 -2.53 -0.68 10.57
C ALA A 50 -3.50 -0.05 11.57
N LYS A 51 -3.06 1.03 12.20
CA LYS A 51 -3.85 1.92 13.04
C LYS A 51 -3.69 3.35 12.52
N VAL A 52 -4.81 4.05 12.37
CA VAL A 52 -4.84 5.43 11.88
C VAL A 52 -5.65 6.27 12.84
N VAL A 53 -5.02 7.30 13.39
CA VAL A 53 -5.62 8.27 14.31
C VAL A 53 -5.56 9.65 13.65
N ILE A 54 -6.68 10.35 13.61
CA ILE A 54 -6.79 11.70 13.04
C ILE A 54 -7.52 12.56 14.04
N ASP A 55 -6.94 13.70 14.40
CA ASP A 55 -7.49 14.61 15.43
C ASP A 55 -7.74 13.91 16.78
N GLY A 56 -6.88 12.94 17.12
CA GLY A 56 -7.02 12.11 18.33
C GLY A 56 -8.14 11.06 18.27
N GLN A 57 -8.82 10.90 17.13
CA GLN A 57 -9.87 9.89 16.92
C GLN A 57 -9.33 8.73 16.08
N ASP A 58 -9.47 7.50 16.61
CA ASP A 58 -9.17 6.30 15.84
C ASP A 58 -10.18 6.16 14.69
N GLN A 59 -9.66 6.00 13.48
CA GLN A 59 -10.48 5.86 12.28
C GLN A 59 -11.00 4.44 12.09
N ASN A 60 -10.52 3.49 12.90
CA ASN A 60 -10.99 2.11 12.96
C ASN A 60 -10.99 1.43 11.58
N ILE A 61 -9.91 1.69 10.82
CA ILE A 61 -9.77 1.29 9.42
C ILE A 61 -9.84 -0.22 9.28
N GLN A 62 -10.70 -0.67 8.36
CA GLN A 62 -10.84 -2.06 8.00
C GLN A 62 -10.09 -2.35 6.69
N GLY A 63 -9.58 -3.57 6.56
CA GLY A 63 -8.92 -4.05 5.35
C GLY A 63 -7.48 -4.47 5.62
N THR A 64 -6.71 -4.59 4.54
CA THR A 64 -5.32 -5.03 4.58
C THR A 64 -4.36 -3.87 4.35
N VAL A 65 -3.09 -4.13 4.58
CA VAL A 65 -1.99 -3.22 4.24
C VAL A 65 -1.29 -3.79 3.02
N ALA A 66 -1.00 -2.93 2.06
CA ALA A 66 -0.17 -3.24 0.89
C ALA A 66 0.98 -2.24 0.82
N CYS A 67 2.20 -2.75 0.65
CA CYS A 67 3.40 -1.93 0.54
C CYS A 67 4.15 -2.26 -0.76
N THR A 68 4.43 -1.23 -1.56
CA THR A 68 5.06 -1.39 -2.88
C THR A 68 6.22 -0.41 -3.03
N SER A 69 7.42 -0.95 -3.21
CA SER A 69 8.62 -0.16 -3.53
C SER A 69 8.63 0.26 -5.00
N MET A 70 8.77 1.56 -5.24
CA MET A 70 8.85 2.13 -6.58
C MET A 70 9.67 3.43 -6.57
N GLY A 71 10.73 3.48 -7.38
CA GLY A 71 11.50 4.71 -7.60
C GLY A 71 12.23 5.23 -6.35
N GLY A 72 12.71 4.32 -5.49
CA GLY A 72 13.39 4.67 -4.23
C GLY A 72 12.45 5.11 -3.11
N ASN A 73 11.14 4.92 -3.30
CA ASN A 73 10.12 5.18 -2.30
C ASN A 73 9.32 3.91 -2.01
N LEU A 74 8.88 3.77 -0.77
CA LEU A 74 7.89 2.81 -0.34
C LEU A 74 6.50 3.46 -0.34
N ASN A 75 5.61 2.92 -1.14
CA ASN A 75 4.21 3.32 -1.21
C ASN A 75 3.40 2.39 -0.31
N ILE A 76 2.74 2.94 0.69
CA ILE A 76 1.95 2.23 1.68
C ILE A 76 0.48 2.57 1.42
N ALA A 77 -0.35 1.56 1.16
CA ALA A 77 -1.79 1.68 1.06
C ALA A 77 -2.45 0.97 2.24
N ILE A 78 -3.41 1.63 2.88
CA ILE A 78 -4.07 1.13 4.10
C ILE A 78 -5.57 1.00 3.86
N GLY A 79 -6.10 -0.19 4.13
CA GLY A 79 -7.52 -0.49 4.01
C GLY A 79 -7.94 -0.78 2.57
N GLN A 80 -9.15 -0.35 2.21
CA GLN A 80 -9.70 -0.53 0.87
C GLN A 80 -9.39 0.67 -0.03
N ALA A 81 -9.45 0.48 -1.35
CA ALA A 81 -9.26 1.57 -2.31
C ALA A 81 -10.22 2.76 -2.08
N THR A 82 -11.42 2.51 -1.56
CA THR A 82 -12.42 3.53 -1.25
C THR A 82 -12.08 4.39 -0.03
N THR A 83 -11.24 3.90 0.88
CA THR A 83 -10.81 4.64 2.09
C THR A 83 -9.83 5.76 1.74
N GLY A 84 -9.02 5.58 0.68
CA GLY A 84 -8.11 6.62 0.20
C GLY A 84 -6.98 6.98 1.16
N ILE A 85 -6.62 6.07 2.07
CA ILE A 85 -5.55 6.27 3.04
C ILE A 85 -4.26 5.62 2.54
N GLY A 86 -3.17 6.38 2.58
CA GLY A 86 -1.86 5.88 2.23
C GLY A 86 -0.74 6.86 2.54
N ALA A 87 0.48 6.39 2.45
CA ALA A 87 1.68 7.18 2.65
C ALA A 87 2.75 6.80 1.63
N VAL A 88 3.62 7.76 1.32
CA VAL A 88 4.82 7.54 0.54
C VAL A 88 6.00 7.99 1.38
N VAL A 89 6.89 7.07 1.68
CA VAL A 89 8.12 7.31 2.43
C VAL A 89 9.32 6.92 1.57
N THR A 90 10.47 7.54 1.76
CA THR A 90 11.69 7.12 1.06
C THR A 90 12.17 5.78 1.58
N GLU A 91 12.85 5.00 0.74
CA GLU A 91 13.54 3.76 1.16
C GLU A 91 14.93 4.02 1.77
N ALA A 92 15.29 5.28 2.03
CA ALA A 92 16.52 5.68 2.70
C ALA A 92 16.53 5.31 4.20
N ASP A 93 17.72 5.38 4.81
CA ASP A 93 17.91 5.19 6.25
C ASP A 93 18.67 6.40 6.84
N PRO A 94 18.01 7.27 7.64
CA PRO A 94 16.61 7.19 8.05
C PRO A 94 15.62 7.55 6.93
N PRO A 95 14.40 6.99 6.92
CA PRO A 95 13.38 7.33 5.93
C PRO A 95 12.80 8.72 6.18
N THR A 96 12.30 9.36 5.12
CA THR A 96 11.53 10.62 5.20
C THR A 96 10.15 10.46 4.60
N VAL A 97 9.18 11.21 5.12
CA VAL A 97 7.82 11.25 4.57
C VAL A 97 7.79 12.18 3.36
N GLN A 98 7.40 11.64 2.21
CA GLN A 98 7.18 12.44 1.00
C GLN A 98 5.74 12.94 0.94
N SER A 99 4.79 12.10 1.34
CA SER A 99 3.37 12.30 1.05
C SER A 99 2.51 11.44 1.98
N VAL A 100 1.39 11.97 2.47
CA VAL A 100 0.35 11.22 3.18
C VAL A 100 -1.01 11.64 2.66
N GLY A 101 -1.86 10.67 2.32
CA GLY A 101 -3.28 10.87 2.07
C GLY A 101 -4.08 10.23 3.20
N LEU A 102 -5.01 10.97 3.80
CA LEU A 102 -5.86 10.49 4.88
C LEU A 102 -7.31 10.26 4.45
N GLY A 103 -7.59 10.37 3.15
CA GLY A 103 -8.95 10.31 2.61
C GLY A 103 -9.80 11.50 3.05
N ASN A 104 -11.13 11.30 3.00
CA ASN A 104 -12.10 12.29 3.46
C ASN A 104 -12.49 12.00 4.91
N VAL A 105 -12.28 12.98 5.79
CA VAL A 105 -12.62 12.90 7.21
C VAL A 105 -13.55 14.05 7.52
N ASN A 106 -14.80 13.73 7.88
CA ASN A 106 -15.84 14.73 8.22
C ASN A 106 -16.04 15.81 7.14
N GLY A 107 -15.97 15.44 5.84
CA GLY A 107 -16.15 16.38 4.73
C GLY A 107 -14.87 17.12 4.31
N VAL A 108 -13.76 16.92 5.02
CA VAL A 108 -12.46 17.51 4.69
C VAL A 108 -11.55 16.43 4.13
N THR A 109 -11.04 16.61 2.91
CA THR A 109 -9.99 15.74 2.38
C THR A 109 -8.64 16.20 2.93
N LEU A 110 -8.01 15.36 3.75
CA LEU A 110 -6.78 15.69 4.46
C LEU A 110 -5.57 15.01 3.82
N GLY A 111 -4.46 15.73 3.76
CA GLY A 111 -3.19 15.18 3.32
C GLY A 111 -1.98 16.03 3.68
N PHE A 112 -0.82 15.44 3.52
CA PHE A 112 0.48 16.10 3.65
C PHE A 112 1.28 15.87 2.38
N GLN A 113 2.00 16.89 1.92
CA GLN A 113 2.95 16.81 0.80
C GLN A 113 4.20 17.60 1.16
N GLN A 114 5.36 16.95 1.11
CA GLN A 114 6.65 17.58 1.39
C GLN A 114 6.93 18.73 0.40
N GLY A 115 7.57 19.80 0.89
CA GLY A 115 8.01 20.92 0.05
C GLY A 115 6.93 21.96 -0.26
N THR A 116 5.69 21.74 0.16
CA THR A 116 4.58 22.70 -0.03
C THR A 116 4.56 23.83 1.01
N GLY A 117 5.30 23.68 2.11
CA GLY A 117 5.25 24.60 3.26
C GLY A 117 3.98 24.45 4.11
N GLN A 118 3.15 23.43 3.85
CA GLN A 118 1.91 23.16 4.58
C GLN A 118 2.00 21.84 5.35
N GLY A 119 1.67 21.89 6.64
CA GLY A 119 1.78 20.74 7.52
C GLY A 119 3.22 20.27 7.71
N ASN A 120 3.36 19.11 8.35
CA ASN A 120 4.63 18.43 8.57
C ASN A 120 4.36 16.95 8.77
N ALA A 121 5.35 16.10 8.47
CA ALA A 121 5.27 14.69 8.79
C ALA A 121 6.67 14.12 9.02
N GLU A 122 6.76 13.21 9.97
CA GLU A 122 7.96 12.47 10.36
C GLU A 122 7.64 10.98 10.36
N VAL A 123 8.64 10.15 10.10
CA VAL A 123 8.51 8.69 10.11
C VAL A 123 9.64 8.07 10.89
N GLU A 124 9.28 7.15 11.78
CA GLU A 124 10.20 6.23 12.43
C GLU A 124 9.94 4.83 11.88
N LYS A 125 11.01 4.13 11.50
CA LYS A 125 10.93 2.76 11.01
C LYS A 125 11.54 1.82 12.05
N ASP A 126 10.77 0.82 12.45
CA ASP A 126 11.20 -0.30 13.28
C ASP A 126 10.97 -1.61 12.52
N ASP A 127 12.05 -2.15 11.97
CA ASP A 127 12.04 -3.32 11.07
C ASP A 127 11.06 -3.16 9.88
N LYS A 128 9.87 -3.77 9.94
CA LYS A 128 8.81 -3.64 8.93
C LYS A 128 7.69 -2.67 9.32
N THR A 129 7.74 -2.10 10.52
CA THR A 129 6.74 -1.19 11.06
C THR A 129 7.14 0.25 10.83
N TYR A 130 6.21 1.05 10.32
CA TYR A 130 6.37 2.48 10.06
C TYR A 130 5.42 3.26 10.96
N ASN A 131 5.98 4.14 11.77
CA ASN A 131 5.25 5.08 12.63
C ASN A 131 5.35 6.47 12.01
N ILE A 132 4.27 6.92 11.38
CA ILE A 132 4.20 8.20 10.68
C ILE A 132 3.32 9.15 11.49
N LYS A 133 3.87 10.30 11.90
CA LYS A 133 3.13 11.31 12.65
C LYS A 133 3.29 12.67 12.01
N GLY A 134 2.29 13.53 12.17
CA GLY A 134 2.37 14.86 11.58
C GLY A 134 1.10 15.67 11.68
N ASN A 135 1.06 16.75 10.91
CA ASN A 135 -0.11 17.57 10.69
C ASN A 135 -0.45 17.56 9.20
N ALA A 136 -1.63 17.05 8.87
CA ALA A 136 -2.18 17.07 7.53
C ALA A 136 -3.05 18.31 7.35
N THR A 137 -3.04 18.83 6.14
CA THR A 137 -3.84 19.99 5.74
C THR A 137 -4.91 19.56 4.74
N GLY A 138 -6.03 20.29 4.72
CA GLY A 138 -7.13 20.01 3.81
C GLY A 138 -8.02 21.23 3.62
N VAL A 139 -8.90 21.14 2.64
CA VAL A 139 -9.90 22.18 2.37
C VAL A 139 -11.26 21.65 2.78
N ASP A 140 -11.94 22.39 3.66
CA ASP A 140 -13.34 22.16 3.99
C ASP A 140 -14.22 22.80 2.92
N MET A 141 -15.05 22.02 2.24
CA MET A 141 -15.96 22.54 1.22
C MET A 141 -17.05 23.45 1.79
N ALA A 142 -17.37 23.34 3.09
CA ALA A 142 -18.26 24.26 3.77
C ALA A 142 -17.60 25.62 4.05
N ASN A 143 -16.26 25.66 4.11
CA ASN A 143 -15.49 26.89 4.30
C ASN A 143 -14.16 26.87 3.50
N PRO A 144 -14.21 27.01 2.16
CA PRO A 144 -13.06 26.78 1.30
C PRO A 144 -11.99 27.88 1.38
N LEU A 145 -12.25 28.98 2.11
CA LEU A 145 -11.33 30.11 2.26
C LEU A 145 -10.31 29.91 3.38
N GLN A 146 -10.50 28.90 4.23
CA GLN A 146 -9.63 28.61 5.37
C GLN A 146 -9.18 27.15 5.34
N PRO A 147 -7.89 26.88 5.10
CA PRO A 147 -7.35 25.54 5.22
C PRO A 147 -7.53 25.00 6.64
N VAL A 148 -7.91 23.73 6.74
CA VAL A 148 -8.00 23.00 8.00
C VAL A 148 -6.71 22.23 8.19
N THR A 149 -6.14 22.26 9.40
CA THR A 149 -4.98 21.45 9.78
C THR A 149 -5.38 20.51 10.90
N LYS A 150 -5.05 19.23 10.76
CA LYS A 150 -5.35 18.18 11.75
C LYS A 150 -4.12 17.33 12.02
N PRO A 151 -3.82 17.02 13.30
CA PRO A 151 -2.77 16.08 13.61
C PRO A 151 -3.20 14.66 13.20
N PHE A 152 -2.23 13.85 12.81
CA PHE A 152 -2.47 12.45 12.48
C PHE A 152 -1.32 11.57 13.00
N GLU A 153 -1.66 10.30 13.24
CA GLU A 153 -0.72 9.23 13.54
C GLU A 153 -1.13 7.99 12.74
N ILE A 154 -0.18 7.40 12.02
CA ILE A 154 -0.32 6.15 11.29
C ILE A 154 0.73 5.19 11.82
N GLU A 155 0.31 4.05 12.34
CA GLU A 155 1.17 2.93 12.65
C GLU A 155 0.82 1.81 11.68
N VAL A 156 1.79 1.31 10.93
CA VAL A 156 1.54 0.34 9.86
C VAL A 156 2.70 -0.64 9.71
N THR A 157 2.38 -1.93 9.69
CA THR A 157 3.37 -3.00 9.45
C THR A 157 3.22 -3.52 8.03
N CYS A 158 4.26 -3.30 7.23
CA CYS A 158 4.37 -3.88 5.90
C CYS A 158 4.65 -5.39 6.00
N PRO A 159 4.05 -6.22 5.14
CA PRO A 159 4.24 -7.67 5.17
C PRO A 159 5.55 -8.15 4.53
#